data_AF-A0AAU6K333-F1
#
_entry.id   AF-A0AAU6K333-F1
#
_cell.length_a   1.000
_cell.length_b   1.000
_cell.length_c   1.000
_cell.angle_alpha   90.00
_cell.angle_beta   90.00
_cell.angle_gamma   90.00
#
_symmetry.space_group_name_H-M   'P 1'
#
loop_
_entity.id
_entity.type
_entity.pdbx_description
1 polymer ?
#
loop_
_entity_poly.entity_id
_entity_poly.type
_entity_poly.pdbx_seq_one_letter_code
_entity_poly.pdbx_strand_id
1 'polypeptide(L)'
;MTLNSMVASYGFSPRKYPDFGWNWLGRFVFFMGLYFNTTFGTFFYAQRLDLPVKEVAGIVAVIGTIGVVAAAGGAIGGGFLSDKLGRRKLFTLIGSTVFVAGAVTEAFARSLPQLVVGAVLMQFAIAVFSAVDQAIVFAVLPDRAEAGRYLAVVAFAQKIPSAVAPLVITLGVSDGGEKNYTQLYLLGAVLALVGGLIVKFKVRSVR
;
A
#
# COMPACT_ATOMS: atom_id res chain seq x y z
N MET A 1 9.56 18.79 -24.92
CA MET A 1 9.31 18.95 -23.47
C MET A 1 10.51 18.42 -22.71
N THR A 2 11.16 19.22 -21.87
CA THR A 2 12.31 18.79 -21.07
C THR A 2 11.86 18.20 -19.73
N LEU A 3 12.59 17.24 -19.16
CA LEU A 3 12.30 16.61 -17.86
C LEU A 3 12.04 17.65 -16.75
N ASN A 4 12.81 18.74 -16.75
CA ASN A 4 12.64 19.86 -15.82
C ASN A 4 11.30 20.60 -15.99
N SER A 5 10.82 20.78 -17.23
CA SER A 5 9.51 21.39 -17.52
C SER A 5 8.34 20.52 -17.06
N MET A 6 8.49 19.19 -17.11
CA MET A 6 7.48 18.25 -16.61
C MET A 6 7.44 18.25 -15.08
N VAL A 7 8.59 18.12 -14.42
CA VAL A 7 8.68 18.16 -12.95
C VAL A 7 8.18 19.51 -12.40
N ALA A 8 8.52 20.62 -13.05
CA ALA A 8 8.04 21.95 -12.68
C ALA A 8 6.52 22.11 -12.88
N SER A 9 5.94 21.49 -13.91
CA SER A 9 4.50 21.54 -14.20
C SER A 9 3.67 20.72 -13.20
N TYR A 10 4.18 19.57 -12.75
CA TYR A 10 3.54 18.73 -11.74
C TYR A 10 3.90 19.10 -10.29
N GLY A 11 4.83 20.04 -10.08
CA GLY A 11 5.17 20.54 -8.76
C GLY A 11 3.97 21.22 -8.09
N PHE A 12 3.69 20.85 -6.83
CA PHE A 12 2.83 21.61 -5.94
C PHE A 12 3.65 22.05 -4.73
N SER A 13 3.26 23.14 -4.08
CA SER A 13 3.91 23.59 -2.83
C SER A 13 3.30 22.87 -1.62
N PRO A 14 4.01 21.93 -0.97
CA PRO A 14 3.49 21.23 0.20
C PRO A 14 3.33 22.16 1.41
N ARG A 15 4.05 23.30 1.42
CA ARG A 15 3.87 24.34 2.45
C ARG A 15 2.55 25.09 2.30
N LYS A 16 2.10 25.33 1.06
CA LYS A 16 0.83 26.01 0.76
C LYS A 16 -0.37 25.08 0.94
N TYR A 17 -0.21 23.80 0.56
CA TYR A 17 -1.26 22.78 0.66
C TYR A 17 -0.79 21.60 1.52
N PRO A 18 -0.66 21.79 2.84
CA PRO A 18 -0.06 20.81 3.73
C PRO A 18 -0.84 19.49 3.76
N ASP A 19 -2.17 19.54 3.79
CA ASP A 19 -2.99 18.32 3.86
C ASP A 19 -2.87 17.44 2.61
N PHE A 20 -2.83 18.05 1.43
CA PHE A 20 -2.55 17.34 0.18
C PHE A 20 -1.15 16.72 0.19
N GLY A 21 -0.14 17.46 0.66
CA GLY A 21 1.23 16.96 0.77
C GLY A 21 1.39 15.81 1.77
N TRP A 22 0.75 15.90 2.94
CA TRP A 22 0.77 14.84 3.93
C TRP A 22 0.00 13.60 3.48
N ASN A 23 -1.14 13.78 2.82
CA ASN A 23 -1.87 12.67 2.24
C ASN A 23 -1.04 11.97 1.14
N TRP A 24 -0.44 12.74 0.23
CA TRP A 24 0.46 12.22 -0.80
C TRP A 24 1.62 11.41 -0.20
N LEU A 25 2.27 11.94 0.85
CA LEU A 25 3.36 11.24 1.52
C LEU A 25 2.89 9.98 2.24
N GLY A 26 1.78 10.03 2.97
CA GLY A 26 1.21 8.86 3.64
C GLY A 26 0.86 7.75 2.65
N ARG A 27 0.24 8.11 1.52
CA ARG A 27 -0.03 7.21 0.39
C ARG A 27 1.26 6.62 -0.16
N PHE A 28 2.29 7.44 -0.42
CA PHE A 28 3.60 6.99 -0.91
C PHE A 28 4.23 5.94 0.01
N VAL A 29 4.29 6.24 1.31
CA VAL A 29 4.91 5.35 2.30
C VAL A 29 4.10 4.05 2.43
N PHE A 30 2.76 4.12 2.38
CA PHE A 30 1.91 2.94 2.38
C PHE A 30 2.17 2.03 1.17
N PHE A 31 2.20 2.61 -0.04
CA PHE A 31 2.47 1.83 -1.26
C PHE A 31 3.91 1.29 -1.28
N MET A 32 4.88 2.00 -0.71
CA MET A 32 6.22 1.44 -0.52
C MET A 32 6.17 0.17 0.33
N GLY A 33 5.46 0.20 1.46
CA GLY A 33 5.26 -0.99 2.30
C GLY A 33 4.54 -2.13 1.58
N LEU A 34 3.52 -1.81 0.78
CA LEU A 34 2.81 -2.76 -0.07
C LEU A 34 3.78 -3.47 -1.02
N TYR A 35 4.60 -2.73 -1.76
CA TYR A 35 5.51 -3.33 -2.74
C TYR A 35 6.62 -4.16 -2.09
N PHE A 36 7.05 -3.80 -0.87
CA PHE A 36 7.97 -4.66 -0.10
C PHE A 36 7.41 -6.06 0.16
N ASN A 37 6.09 -6.19 0.33
CA ASN A 37 5.45 -7.48 0.54
C ASN A 37 5.14 -8.19 -0.80
N THR A 38 4.79 -7.45 -1.86
CA THR A 38 4.26 -8.08 -3.08
C THR A 38 5.30 -8.33 -4.17
N THR A 39 6.39 -7.56 -4.25
CA THR A 39 7.38 -7.64 -5.33
C THR A 39 7.98 -9.05 -5.49
N PHE A 40 8.23 -9.74 -4.37
CA PHE A 40 8.80 -11.09 -4.38
C PHE A 40 7.85 -12.15 -3.79
N GLY A 41 6.54 -11.89 -3.76
CA GLY A 41 5.54 -12.77 -3.12
C GLY A 41 5.61 -14.23 -3.58
N THR A 42 5.80 -14.48 -4.89
CA THR A 42 5.94 -15.84 -5.42
C THR A 42 7.17 -16.57 -4.85
N PHE A 43 8.31 -15.88 -4.76
CA PHE A 43 9.53 -16.49 -4.20
C PHE A 43 9.41 -16.69 -2.69
N PHE A 44 8.74 -15.76 -2.01
CA PHE A 44 8.42 -15.90 -0.60
C PHE A 44 7.55 -17.13 -0.33
N TYR A 45 6.47 -17.32 -1.09
CA TYR A 45 5.61 -18.49 -0.95
C TYR A 45 6.34 -19.80 -1.29
N ALA A 46 7.21 -19.79 -2.31
CA ALA A 46 8.07 -20.93 -2.63
C ALA A 46 8.98 -21.32 -1.46
N GLN A 47 9.66 -20.35 -0.86
CA GLN A 47 10.51 -20.60 0.31
C GLN A 47 9.68 -21.01 1.54
N ARG A 48 8.49 -20.44 1.74
CA ARG A 48 7.67 -20.72 2.92
C ARG A 48 7.01 -22.09 2.91
N LEU A 49 6.66 -22.56 1.72
CA LEU A 49 6.01 -23.85 1.51
C LEU A 49 7.00 -24.98 1.16
N ASP A 50 8.29 -24.65 1.01
CA ASP A 50 9.32 -25.57 0.52
C ASP A 50 8.94 -26.22 -0.82
N LEU A 51 8.42 -25.38 -1.73
CA LEU A 51 7.94 -25.80 -3.05
C LEU A 51 8.74 -25.11 -4.15
N PRO A 52 8.95 -25.77 -5.31
CA PRO A 52 9.54 -25.10 -6.46
C PRO A 52 8.60 -24.00 -6.97
N VAL A 53 9.17 -22.88 -7.43
CA VAL A 53 8.43 -21.68 -7.90
C VAL A 53 7.33 -22.02 -8.92
N LYS A 54 7.56 -23.01 -9.78
CA LYS A 54 6.58 -23.48 -10.79
C LYS A 54 5.28 -24.01 -10.17
N GLU A 55 5.35 -24.66 -9.01
CA GLU A 55 4.19 -25.25 -8.32
C GLU A 55 3.42 -24.20 -7.51
N VAL A 56 4.11 -23.13 -7.10
CA VAL A 56 3.54 -22.01 -6.36
C VAL A 56 2.68 -21.10 -7.25
N ALA A 57 2.92 -21.06 -8.56
CA ALA A 57 2.15 -20.23 -9.48
C ALA A 57 0.63 -20.48 -9.39
N GLY A 58 0.22 -21.75 -9.30
CA GLY A 58 -1.19 -22.12 -9.10
C GLY A 58 -1.74 -21.64 -7.76
N ILE A 59 -0.94 -21.73 -6.69
CA ILE A 59 -1.29 -21.24 -5.36
C ILE A 59 -1.51 -19.73 -5.36
N VAL A 60 -0.58 -18.98 -5.97
CA VAL A 60 -0.68 -17.51 -6.10
C VAL A 60 -1.92 -17.13 -6.90
N ALA A 61 -2.28 -17.87 -7.95
CA ALA A 61 -3.50 -17.63 -8.72
C ALA A 61 -4.78 -17.82 -7.88
N VAL A 62 -4.84 -18.89 -7.07
CA VAL A 62 -5.97 -19.14 -6.15
C VAL A 62 -6.04 -18.04 -5.08
N ILE A 63 -4.91 -17.71 -4.45
CA ILE A 63 -4.82 -16.62 -3.47
C ILE A 63 -5.26 -15.29 -4.09
N GLY A 64 -4.83 -14.99 -5.31
CA GLY A 64 -5.24 -13.79 -6.04
C GLY A 64 -6.74 -13.75 -6.29
N THR A 65 -7.33 -14.89 -6.67
CA THR A 65 -8.78 -15.00 -6.92
C THR A 65 -9.59 -14.73 -5.65
N ILE A 66 -9.22 -15.34 -4.53
CA ILE A 66 -9.87 -15.08 -3.23
C ILE A 66 -9.59 -13.62 -2.79
N GLY A 67 -8.38 -13.14 -3.06
CA GLY A 67 -7.95 -11.77 -2.81
C GLY A 67 -8.80 -10.73 -3.52
N VAL A 68 -9.28 -10.99 -4.74
CA VAL A 68 -10.21 -10.10 -5.45
C VAL A 68 -11.54 -9.98 -4.72
N VAL A 69 -12.08 -11.08 -4.19
CA VAL A 69 -13.31 -11.06 -3.38
C VAL A 69 -13.10 -10.28 -2.08
N ALA A 70 -11.96 -10.50 -1.43
CA ALA A 70 -11.58 -9.77 -0.22
C ALA A 70 -11.41 -8.26 -0.49
N ALA A 71 -10.77 -7.90 -1.60
CA ALA A 71 -10.60 -6.52 -2.04
C ALA A 71 -11.94 -5.85 -2.37
N ALA A 72 -12.86 -6.56 -3.04
CA ALA A 72 -14.20 -6.05 -3.29
C ALA A 72 -14.95 -5.74 -1.98
N GLY A 73 -14.89 -6.67 -1.02
CA GLY A 73 -15.45 -6.48 0.32
C GLY A 73 -14.81 -5.29 1.06
N GLY A 74 -13.49 -5.14 0.96
CA GLY A 74 -12.74 -4.03 1.56
C GLY A 74 -13.05 -2.67 0.93
N ALA A 75 -13.17 -2.60 -0.40
CA ALA A 75 -13.49 -1.37 -1.11
C ALA A 75 -14.92 -0.90 -0.79
N ILE A 76 -15.90 -1.82 -0.88
CA ILE A 76 -17.31 -1.52 -0.60
C ILE A 76 -17.48 -1.19 0.88
N GLY A 77 -17.00 -2.06 1.77
CA GLY A 77 -17.15 -1.91 3.21
C GLY A 77 -16.38 -0.69 3.73
N GLY A 78 -15.10 -0.57 3.39
CA GLY A 78 -14.24 0.54 3.81
C GLY A 78 -14.72 1.89 3.29
N GLY A 79 -15.04 1.99 2.00
CA GLY A 79 -15.56 3.22 1.39
C GLY A 79 -16.90 3.63 2.01
N PHE A 80 -17.90 2.75 1.95
CA PHE A 80 -19.24 3.04 2.45
C PHE A 80 -19.28 3.35 3.95
N LEU A 81 -18.62 2.54 4.79
CA LEU A 81 -18.63 2.75 6.24
C LEU A 81 -17.86 4.01 6.62
N SER A 82 -16.74 4.29 5.96
CA SER A 82 -15.96 5.50 6.25
C SER A 82 -16.72 6.78 5.93
N ASP A 83 -17.46 6.78 4.81
CA ASP A 83 -18.26 7.92 4.37
C ASP A 83 -19.50 8.10 5.25
N LYS A 84 -20.20 7.00 5.56
CA LYS A 84 -21.37 7.02 6.45
C LYS A 84 -21.02 7.51 7.86
N LEU A 85 -19.85 7.14 8.37
CA LEU A 85 -19.40 7.54 9.71
C LEU A 85 -18.62 8.86 9.72
N GLY A 86 -18.25 9.40 8.56
CA GLY A 86 -17.48 10.65 8.44
C GLY A 86 -16.11 10.59 9.13
N ARG A 87 -15.49 9.40 9.19
CA ARG A 87 -14.23 9.13 9.92
C ARG A 87 -13.16 8.56 9.00
N ARG A 88 -12.95 9.20 7.84
CA ARG A 88 -12.08 8.70 6.77
C ARG A 88 -10.67 8.44 7.28
N LYS A 89 -10.09 9.35 8.08
CA LYS A 89 -8.74 9.19 8.63
C LYS A 89 -8.58 7.96 9.54
N LEU A 90 -9.63 7.62 10.28
CA LEU A 90 -9.63 6.43 11.14
C LEU A 90 -9.65 5.17 10.29
N PHE A 91 -10.46 5.12 9.24
CA PHE A 91 -10.53 3.98 8.34
C PHE A 91 -9.22 3.76 7.57
N THR A 92 -8.49 4.82 7.23
CA THR A 92 -7.12 4.70 6.69
C THR A 92 -6.19 3.99 7.67
N LEU A 93 -6.20 4.36 8.95
CA LEU A 93 -5.40 3.66 9.96
C LEU A 93 -5.86 2.21 10.18
N ILE A 94 -7.17 1.94 10.20
CA ILE A 94 -7.71 0.58 10.31
C ILE A 94 -7.19 -0.26 9.15
N GLY A 95 -7.29 0.25 7.90
CA GLY A 95 -6.72 -0.40 6.72
C GLY A 95 -5.24 -0.72 6.91
N SER A 96 -4.41 0.27 7.28
CA SER A 96 -2.98 0.04 7.54
C SER A 96 -2.70 -0.97 8.67
N THR A 97 -3.53 -1.00 9.71
CA THR A 97 -3.38 -1.94 10.83
C THR A 97 -3.76 -3.37 10.42
N VAL A 98 -4.84 -3.54 9.64
CA VAL A 98 -5.22 -4.84 9.08
C VAL A 98 -4.17 -5.33 8.09
N PHE A 99 -3.55 -4.42 7.31
CA PHE A 99 -2.42 -4.75 6.45
C PHE A 99 -1.25 -5.31 7.27
N VAL A 100 -0.89 -4.66 8.38
CA VAL A 100 0.16 -5.17 9.29
C VAL A 100 -0.19 -6.55 9.82
N ALA A 101 -1.44 -6.77 10.25
CA ALA A 101 -1.87 -8.08 10.74
C ALA A 101 -1.72 -9.17 9.66
N GLY A 102 -2.11 -8.88 8.41
CA GLY A 102 -1.93 -9.80 7.28
C GLY A 102 -0.47 -10.06 6.95
N ALA A 103 0.36 -9.02 6.88
CA ALA A 103 1.79 -9.13 6.60
C ALA A 103 2.54 -9.92 7.69
N VAL A 104 2.22 -9.70 8.97
CA VAL A 104 2.77 -10.47 10.10
C VAL A 104 2.31 -11.93 10.02
N THR A 105 1.04 -12.16 9.68
CA THR A 105 0.51 -13.52 9.51
C THR A 105 1.26 -14.27 8.41
N GLU A 106 1.48 -13.65 7.24
CA GLU A 106 2.28 -14.24 6.18
C GLU A 106 3.73 -14.47 6.62
N ALA A 107 4.38 -13.45 7.20
CA ALA A 107 5.77 -13.51 7.66
C ALA A 107 6.04 -14.72 8.57
N PHE A 108 5.08 -15.07 9.44
CA PHE A 108 5.17 -16.20 10.37
C PHE A 108 4.40 -17.47 9.94
N ALA A 109 3.83 -17.50 8.73
CA ALA A 109 3.01 -18.61 8.24
C ALA A 109 3.78 -19.92 8.08
N ARG A 110 3.36 -20.98 8.77
CA ARG A 110 3.95 -22.33 8.66
C ARG A 110 3.12 -23.28 7.78
N SER A 111 2.07 -22.77 7.15
CA SER A 111 1.16 -23.57 6.34
C SER A 111 0.44 -22.73 5.29
N LEU A 112 -0.04 -23.37 4.24
CA LEU A 112 -0.79 -22.71 3.17
C LEU A 112 -2.04 -21.96 3.69
N PRO A 113 -2.87 -22.52 4.59
CA PRO A 113 -4.01 -21.78 5.15
C PRO A 113 -3.61 -20.47 5.84
N GLN A 114 -2.47 -20.43 6.54
CA GLN A 114 -1.97 -19.21 7.18
C GLN A 114 -1.55 -18.17 6.15
N LEU A 115 -0.87 -18.59 5.06
CA LEU A 115 -0.55 -17.71 3.94
C LEU A 115 -1.82 -17.14 3.31
N VAL A 116 -2.83 -17.98 3.04
CA VAL A 116 -4.11 -17.54 2.46
C VAL A 116 -4.79 -16.50 3.37
N VAL A 117 -4.84 -16.74 4.68
CA VAL A 117 -5.42 -15.79 5.64
C VAL A 117 -4.67 -14.45 5.61
N GLY A 118 -3.33 -14.49 5.66
CA GLY A 118 -2.51 -13.29 5.58
C GLY A 118 -2.73 -12.50 4.29
N ALA A 119 -2.73 -13.19 3.15
CA ALA A 119 -2.98 -12.60 1.83
C ALA A 119 -4.36 -11.92 1.75
N VAL A 120 -5.40 -12.61 2.23
CA VAL A 120 -6.77 -12.09 2.23
C VAL A 120 -6.89 -10.84 3.08
N LEU A 121 -6.30 -10.83 4.28
CA LEU A 121 -6.27 -9.65 5.15
C LEU A 121 -5.55 -8.48 4.48
N MET A 122 -4.41 -8.74 3.83
CA MET A 122 -3.67 -7.71 3.10
C MET A 122 -4.49 -7.16 1.93
N GLN A 123 -5.10 -8.00 1.10
CA GLN A 123 -5.90 -7.54 -0.06
C GLN A 123 -7.14 -6.74 0.38
N PHE A 124 -7.83 -7.21 1.42
CA PHE A 124 -8.91 -6.45 2.05
C PHE A 124 -8.42 -5.08 2.54
N ALA A 125 -7.30 -5.05 3.25
CA ALA A 125 -6.72 -3.83 3.79
C ALA A 125 -6.26 -2.83 2.71
N ILE A 126 -5.64 -3.32 1.63
CA ILE A 126 -5.23 -2.52 0.47
C ILE A 126 -6.46 -1.82 -0.12
N ALA A 127 -7.57 -2.53 -0.26
CA ALA A 127 -8.80 -1.98 -0.82
C ALA A 127 -9.47 -0.97 0.11
N VAL A 128 -9.54 -1.25 1.42
CA VAL A 128 -10.04 -0.29 2.43
C VAL A 128 -9.21 0.99 2.39
N PHE A 129 -7.88 0.86 2.49
CA PHE A 129 -6.98 2.01 2.46
C PHE A 129 -7.15 2.81 1.17
N SER A 130 -7.11 2.14 0.01
CA SER A 130 -7.14 2.80 -1.29
C SER A 130 -8.46 3.54 -1.55
N ALA A 131 -9.59 2.95 -1.20
CA ALA A 131 -10.91 3.58 -1.38
C ALA A 131 -11.05 4.84 -0.51
N VAL A 132 -10.68 4.72 0.77
CA VAL A 132 -10.80 5.80 1.75
C VAL A 132 -9.80 6.92 1.48
N ASP A 133 -8.56 6.56 1.15
CA ASP A 133 -7.51 7.51 0.79
C ASP A 133 -7.88 8.30 -0.46
N GLN A 134 -8.48 7.66 -1.46
CA GLN A 134 -8.97 8.36 -2.65
C GLN A 134 -10.06 9.39 -2.31
N ALA A 135 -10.94 9.10 -1.35
CA ALA A 135 -11.93 10.06 -0.87
C ALA A 135 -11.28 11.23 -0.09
N ILE A 136 -10.18 10.98 0.62
CA ILE A 136 -9.38 12.03 1.28
C ILE A 136 -8.72 12.92 0.23
N VAL A 137 -8.09 12.35 -0.80
CA VAL A 137 -7.47 13.09 -1.92
C VAL A 137 -8.45 14.10 -2.52
N PHE A 138 -9.68 13.68 -2.82
CA PHE A 138 -10.69 14.57 -3.37
C PHE A 138 -11.15 15.67 -2.39
N ALA A 139 -11.09 15.41 -1.09
CA ALA A 139 -11.45 16.39 -0.05
C ALA A 139 -10.35 17.44 0.17
N VAL A 140 -9.07 17.07 0.00
CA VAL A 140 -7.92 17.96 0.23
C VAL A 140 -7.34 18.53 -1.07
N LEU A 141 -8.06 18.36 -2.18
CA LEU A 141 -7.63 18.80 -3.51
C LEU A 141 -7.38 20.33 -3.51
N PRO A 142 -6.16 20.79 -3.86
CA PRO A 142 -5.81 22.21 -3.77
C PRO A 142 -6.61 23.14 -4.68
N ASP A 143 -6.85 22.71 -5.92
CA ASP A 143 -7.64 23.44 -6.91
C ASP A 143 -8.45 22.45 -7.76
N ARG A 144 -9.76 22.68 -7.86
CA ARG A 144 -10.67 21.86 -8.65
C ARG A 144 -10.58 22.14 -10.14
N ALA A 145 -10.17 23.34 -10.55
CA ALA A 145 -9.96 23.67 -11.97
C ALA A 145 -8.79 22.88 -12.56
N GLU A 146 -7.79 22.56 -11.73
CA GLU A 146 -6.62 21.76 -12.10
C GLU A 146 -6.70 20.31 -11.58
N ALA A 147 -7.90 19.77 -11.34
CA ALA A 147 -8.06 18.45 -10.71
C ALA A 147 -7.27 17.35 -11.43
N GLY A 148 -7.24 17.35 -12.76
CA GLY A 148 -6.46 16.39 -13.55
C GLY A 148 -4.96 16.43 -13.24
N ARG A 149 -4.39 17.62 -13.04
CA ARG A 149 -2.97 17.82 -12.69
C ARG A 149 -2.68 17.24 -11.30
N TYR A 150 -3.51 17.55 -10.31
CA TYR A 150 -3.32 17.06 -8.95
C TYR A 150 -3.54 15.54 -8.83
N LEU A 151 -4.51 14.97 -9.55
CA LEU A 151 -4.70 13.52 -9.60
C LEU A 151 -3.51 12.81 -10.28
N ALA A 152 -2.91 13.43 -11.31
CA ALA A 152 -1.66 12.92 -11.89
C ALA A 152 -0.51 12.94 -10.86
N VAL A 153 -0.41 14.00 -10.04
CA VAL A 153 0.57 14.05 -8.94
C VAL A 153 0.34 12.93 -7.93
N VAL A 154 -0.91 12.68 -7.53
CA VAL A 154 -1.27 11.58 -6.62
C VAL A 154 -0.91 10.21 -7.20
N ALA A 155 -1.03 10.01 -8.52
CA ALA A 155 -0.61 8.77 -9.16
C ALA A 155 0.89 8.49 -8.97
N PHE A 156 1.75 9.52 -8.93
CA PHE A 156 3.18 9.34 -8.64
C PHE A 156 3.44 8.79 -7.24
N ALA A 157 2.58 9.07 -6.26
CA ALA A 157 2.69 8.46 -4.93
C ALA A 157 2.60 6.93 -4.96
N GLN A 158 1.98 6.34 -5.98
CA GLN A 158 1.92 4.89 -6.15
C GLN A 158 2.93 4.37 -7.17
N LYS A 159 3.12 5.08 -8.29
CA LYS A 159 4.00 4.64 -9.37
C LYS A 159 5.47 4.68 -8.98
N ILE A 160 5.92 5.71 -8.26
CA ILE A 160 7.31 5.80 -7.84
C ILE A 160 7.67 4.63 -6.90
N PRO A 161 6.91 4.33 -5.83
CA PRO A 161 7.19 3.15 -5.02
C PRO A 161 7.23 1.85 -5.81
N SER A 162 6.34 1.66 -6.80
CA SER A 162 6.33 0.44 -7.61
C SER A 162 7.62 0.20 -8.40
N ALA A 163 8.28 1.28 -8.84
CA ALA A 163 9.53 1.21 -9.59
C ALA A 163 10.76 1.17 -8.67
N VAL A 164 10.69 1.86 -7.52
CA VAL A 164 11.83 2.03 -6.60
C VAL A 164 11.95 0.87 -5.62
N ALA A 165 10.83 0.33 -5.12
CA ALA A 165 10.85 -0.74 -4.11
C ALA A 165 11.70 -1.95 -4.52
N PRO A 166 11.60 -2.52 -5.74
CA PRO A 166 12.42 -3.65 -6.14
C PRO A 166 13.93 -3.35 -6.07
N LEU A 167 14.33 -2.13 -6.45
CA LEU A 167 15.73 -1.69 -6.40
C LEU A 167 16.21 -1.55 -4.96
N VAL A 168 15.41 -0.92 -4.08
CA VAL A 168 15.75 -0.76 -2.65
C VAL A 168 15.86 -2.13 -1.98
N ILE A 169 14.96 -3.06 -2.28
CA ILE A 169 15.01 -4.42 -1.74
C ILE A 169 16.28 -5.13 -2.22
N THR A 170 16.59 -5.06 -3.51
CA THR A 170 17.76 -5.76 -4.08
C THR A 170 19.08 -5.21 -3.52
N LEU A 171 19.18 -3.88 -3.37
CA LEU A 171 20.36 -3.23 -2.77
C LEU A 171 20.46 -3.46 -1.27
N GLY A 172 19.33 -3.59 -0.57
CA GLY A 172 19.30 -3.85 0.88
C GLY A 172 19.53 -5.31 1.26
N VAL A 173 19.52 -6.23 0.29
CA VAL A 173 19.72 -7.69 0.47
C VAL A 173 21.14 -8.12 0.06
N SER A 174 22.08 -7.17 -0.10
CA SER A 174 23.47 -7.48 -0.43
C SER A 174 24.22 -8.10 0.75
N ASP A 175 24.89 -9.21 0.43
CA ASP A 175 25.94 -9.91 1.18
C ASP A 175 25.52 -10.95 2.22
N GLY A 176 25.33 -12.20 1.76
CA GLY A 176 25.88 -13.35 2.51
C GLY A 176 24.93 -14.41 3.11
N GLY A 177 23.63 -14.44 2.83
CA GLY A 177 22.73 -15.45 3.42
C GLY A 177 21.44 -15.77 2.65
N GLU A 178 20.69 -16.77 3.14
CA GLU A 178 19.34 -17.09 2.65
C GLU A 178 18.47 -15.83 2.58
N LYS A 179 17.66 -15.69 1.52
CA LYS A 179 16.80 -14.53 1.34
C LYS A 179 15.81 -14.43 2.50
N ASN A 180 15.95 -13.39 3.32
CA ASN A 180 15.09 -13.18 4.48
C ASN A 180 13.80 -12.42 4.09
N TYR A 181 12.88 -13.12 3.42
CA TYR A 181 11.59 -12.56 3.05
C TYR A 181 10.74 -12.17 4.26
N THR A 182 10.89 -12.85 5.40
CA THR A 182 10.22 -12.47 6.65
C THR A 182 10.56 -11.03 7.04
N GLN A 183 11.83 -10.63 6.99
CA GLN A 183 12.25 -9.25 7.26
C GLN A 183 11.63 -8.25 6.26
N LEU A 184 11.57 -8.60 4.97
CA LEU A 184 10.94 -7.74 3.95
C LEU A 184 9.46 -7.50 4.23
N TYR A 185 8.74 -8.55 4.62
CA TYR A 185 7.33 -8.47 5.01
C TYR A 185 7.13 -7.58 6.23
N LEU A 186 7.95 -7.76 7.28
CA LEU A 186 7.87 -6.94 8.50
C LEU A 186 8.23 -5.48 8.23
N LEU A 187 9.26 -5.21 7.43
CA LEU A 187 9.62 -3.84 7.05
C LEU A 187 8.49 -3.19 6.23
N GLY A 188 7.90 -3.93 5.29
CA GLY A 188 6.76 -3.45 4.54
C GLY A 188 5.53 -3.19 5.41
N ALA A 189 5.30 -4.00 6.45
CA ALA A 189 4.25 -3.77 7.45
C ALA A 189 4.49 -2.47 8.23
N VAL A 190 5.72 -2.22 8.66
CA VAL A 190 6.10 -0.97 9.35
C VAL A 190 5.86 0.24 8.46
N LEU A 191 6.31 0.20 7.20
CA LEU A 191 6.08 1.27 6.23
C LEU A 191 4.58 1.50 6.01
N ALA A 192 3.80 0.44 5.81
CA ALA A 192 2.35 0.54 5.65
C ALA A 192 1.68 1.22 6.86
N LEU A 193 2.09 0.86 8.07
CA LEU A 193 1.59 1.48 9.30
C LEU A 193 1.97 2.96 9.38
N VAL A 194 3.24 3.30 9.11
CA VAL A 194 3.71 4.69 9.08
C VAL A 194 2.92 5.52 8.08
N GLY A 195 2.63 4.98 6.89
CA GLY A 195 1.77 5.64 5.90
C GLY A 195 0.39 5.99 6.46
N GLY A 196 -0.29 5.02 7.10
CA GLY A 196 -1.58 5.25 7.75
C GLY A 196 -1.52 6.24 8.93
N LEU A 197 -0.45 6.20 9.72
CA LEU A 197 -0.22 7.14 10.82
C LEU A 197 -0.01 8.57 10.32
N ILE A 198 0.74 8.75 9.23
CA ILE A 198 0.92 10.06 8.58
C ILE A 198 -0.44 10.62 8.17
N VAL A 199 -1.27 9.85 7.46
CA VAL A 199 -2.60 10.33 7.04
C VAL A 199 -3.46 10.67 8.25
N LYS A 200 -3.51 9.80 9.27
CA LYS A 200 -4.35 10.02 10.45
C LYS A 200 -3.99 11.28 11.23
N PHE A 201 -2.71 11.50 11.48
CA PHE A 201 -2.24 12.53 12.42
C PHE A 201 -1.83 13.85 11.75
N LYS A 202 -1.44 13.83 10.47
CA LYS A 202 -0.97 15.04 9.78
C LYS A 202 -2.03 15.70 8.91
N VAL A 203 -2.99 14.95 8.35
CA VAL A 203 -4.10 15.53 7.58
C VAL A 203 -5.14 16.09 8.56
N ARG A 204 -5.36 17.42 8.53
CA ARG A 204 -6.18 18.11 9.54
C ARG A 204 -7.58 18.48 9.05
N SER A 205 -7.76 18.83 7.79
CA SER A 205 -9.03 19.30 7.23
C SER A 205 -10.13 18.22 7.14
N VAL A 206 -9.74 16.95 7.14
CA VAL A 206 -10.66 15.80 7.04
C VAL A 206 -10.82 15.14 8.42
N ARG A 207 -12.00 14.59 8.72
CA ARG A 207 -12.28 13.83 9.95
C ARG A 207 -11.99 12.34 9.77
#